data_AF-A0AAN8FNW0-F1
#
_entry.id   AF-A0AAN8FNW0-F1
#
_cell.length_a   1.000
_cell.length_b   1.000
_cell.length_c   1.000
_cell.angle_alpha   90.00
_cell.angle_beta   90.00
_cell.angle_gamma   90.00
#
_symmetry.space_group_name_H-M   'P 1'
#
loop_
_entity.id
_entity.type
_entity.pdbx_description
1 polymer ?
#
loop_
_entity_poly.entity_id
_entity_poly.type
_entity_poly.pdbx_seq_one_letter_code
_entity_poly.pdbx_strand_id
1 'polypeptide(L)'
;MTAKHDLDMEDECAVAQAEEMELLQSMYSEDELTFGRAPSDHEAVQPSSFTIRINVGEEPVNIEFRMPKDYPYKSYPAVLIRGCEGFNENRMNNDIRDWIGQQPLVPLVTEVTSWVVENYAKYRACQDKETSSCEPECSDKVARYYILSHHLYSPIKRSNIIQLAKELRLFGFSTPGKPAVIIVEGEVAACEEFWKNVKSWTWKRISLRHSEVLSSIDDRRFTVFSEIPPNPSGSPVGNVKRLLIDAKLEDKFSLLYDNQVEMVTLPERLPATAAVLILSENDSLPSNGGLSRSHSGTVDIVVFADIEKMDKIDFYDFVSISAQTEAALKALCAVAYKAMKIGGTVAVYASEISSNVIARKVRASGFVTQEDTSVKNGAAVTGTKPSFDGESVPLNIPTAKKISADDDDIMDENDLLEPEDFVKPAGDDLKVNCGEATEGKKKRACKNCTCGLAEQEEAEKLAQPRSKGCGNCALGDAFRCSTCPYLGMPPFKPGEKVKLNTVDDF
;
A
#
# COMPACT_ATOMS: atom_id res chain seq x y z
N MET A 1 -5.08 -21.09 50.67
CA MET A 1 -4.49 -19.74 50.52
C MET A 1 -3.49 -19.71 49.38
N THR A 2 -2.61 -20.70 49.22
CA THR A 2 -1.64 -20.82 48.12
C THR A 2 -2.29 -20.91 46.72
N ALA A 3 -3.28 -21.79 46.51
CA ALA A 3 -3.92 -21.92 45.20
C ALA A 3 -4.66 -20.66 44.70
N LYS A 4 -5.15 -19.81 45.61
CA LYS A 4 -5.80 -18.54 45.25
C LYS A 4 -4.76 -17.49 44.86
N HIS A 5 -3.66 -17.43 45.61
CA HIS A 5 -2.50 -16.58 45.29
C HIS A 5 -1.80 -17.02 43.99
N ASP A 6 -1.78 -18.30 43.66
CA ASP A 6 -1.21 -18.78 42.40
C ASP A 6 -2.08 -18.41 41.19
N LEU A 7 -3.41 -18.46 41.32
CA LEU A 7 -4.36 -17.99 40.31
C LEU A 7 -4.27 -16.47 40.11
N ASP A 8 -4.23 -15.70 41.20
CA ASP A 8 -4.10 -14.23 41.13
C ASP A 8 -2.79 -13.81 40.43
N MET A 9 -1.69 -14.55 40.63
CA MET A 9 -0.41 -14.29 39.97
C MET A 9 -0.36 -14.72 38.49
N GLU A 10 -1.06 -15.79 38.10
CA GLU A 10 -1.19 -16.19 36.70
C GLU A 10 -1.96 -15.13 35.90
N ASP A 11 -2.99 -14.53 36.50
CA ASP A 11 -3.73 -13.41 35.89
C ASP A 11 -2.83 -12.17 35.72
N GLU A 12 -2.00 -11.83 36.72
CA GLU A 12 -1.03 -10.74 36.60
C GLU A 12 0.04 -10.99 35.51
N CYS A 13 0.51 -12.23 35.39
CA CYS A 13 1.42 -12.64 34.32
C CYS A 13 0.78 -12.52 32.94
N ALA A 14 -0.49 -12.95 32.80
CA ALA A 14 -1.23 -12.85 31.56
C ALA A 14 -1.42 -11.38 31.13
N VAL A 15 -1.72 -10.48 32.07
CA VAL A 15 -1.80 -9.03 31.80
C VAL A 15 -0.45 -8.48 31.34
N ALA A 16 0.64 -8.81 32.05
CA ALA A 16 1.98 -8.35 31.67
C ALA A 16 2.43 -8.85 30.30
N GLN A 17 2.11 -10.11 29.96
CA GLN A 17 2.35 -10.69 28.64
C GLN A 17 1.53 -9.99 27.56
N ALA A 18 0.25 -9.68 27.83
CA ALA A 18 -0.61 -8.95 26.91
C ALA A 18 -0.04 -7.55 26.59
N GLU A 19 0.37 -6.82 27.62
CA GLU A 19 0.94 -5.47 27.47
C GLU A 19 2.29 -5.49 26.73
N GLU A 20 3.14 -6.49 27.02
CA GLU A 20 4.39 -6.69 26.27
C GLU A 20 4.10 -7.02 24.80
N MET A 21 3.09 -7.85 24.54
CA MET A 21 2.68 -8.23 23.19
C MET A 21 2.14 -7.04 22.38
N GLU A 22 1.21 -6.27 22.94
CA GLU A 22 0.63 -5.09 22.29
C GLU A 22 1.72 -4.08 21.94
N LEU A 23 2.69 -3.90 22.84
CA LEU A 23 3.85 -3.07 22.57
C LEU A 23 4.68 -3.62 21.41
N LEU A 24 5.01 -4.91 21.41
CA LEU A 24 5.79 -5.53 20.33
C LEU A 24 5.07 -5.39 18.98
N GLN A 25 3.75 -5.59 18.92
CA GLN A 25 2.94 -5.37 17.73
C GLN A 25 3.00 -3.92 17.24
N SER A 26 3.04 -2.94 18.16
CA SER A 26 3.25 -1.53 17.80
C SER A 26 4.68 -1.24 17.33
N MET A 27 5.66 -2.09 17.67
CA MET A 27 7.08 -1.88 17.41
C MET A 27 7.60 -2.58 16.15
N TYR A 28 7.16 -3.80 15.87
CA TYR A 28 7.60 -4.63 14.75
C TYR A 28 6.53 -4.69 13.65
N SER A 29 6.93 -4.76 12.38
CA SER A 29 5.99 -5.06 11.28
C SER A 29 5.51 -6.51 11.33
N GLU A 30 4.45 -6.84 10.58
CA GLU A 30 3.95 -8.22 10.49
C GLU A 30 5.00 -9.19 9.91
N ASP A 31 5.86 -8.71 9.02
CA ASP A 31 6.98 -9.49 8.47
C ASP A 31 8.12 -9.68 9.49
N GLU A 32 8.27 -8.73 10.41
CA GLU A 32 9.29 -8.79 11.47
C GLU A 32 8.81 -9.59 12.69
N LEU A 33 7.51 -9.62 12.98
CA LEU A 33 6.93 -10.32 14.13
C LEU A 33 5.91 -11.35 13.66
N THR A 34 6.30 -12.63 13.73
CA THR A 34 5.46 -13.74 13.29
C THR A 34 5.01 -14.60 14.48
N PHE A 35 3.76 -15.05 14.47
CA PHE A 35 3.17 -15.83 15.56
C PHE A 35 3.20 -17.32 15.25
N GLY A 36 3.82 -18.11 16.12
CA GLY A 36 3.77 -19.57 16.05
C GLY A 36 2.60 -20.09 16.88
N ARG A 37 1.62 -20.73 16.24
CA ARG A 37 0.57 -21.47 16.97
C ARG A 37 1.05 -22.88 17.28
N ALA A 38 1.19 -23.20 18.56
CA ALA A 38 1.34 -24.58 19.02
C ALA A 38 -0.04 -25.28 19.00
N PRO A 39 -0.11 -26.61 18.83
CA PRO A 39 -1.37 -27.37 18.91
C PRO A 39 -2.10 -27.21 20.26
N SER A 40 -1.40 -26.80 21.32
CA SER A 40 -1.96 -26.49 22.64
C SER A 40 -2.71 -25.15 22.70
N ASP A 41 -2.60 -24.31 21.66
CA ASP A 41 -3.14 -22.94 21.66
C ASP A 41 -4.60 -22.87 21.19
N HIS A 42 -5.25 -24.00 20.90
CA HIS A 42 -6.65 -24.03 20.43
C HIS A 42 -7.66 -23.46 21.46
N GLU A 43 -7.27 -23.38 22.74
CA GLU A 43 -8.10 -22.83 23.83
C GLU A 43 -7.54 -21.53 24.45
N ALA A 44 -6.32 -21.10 24.08
CA ALA A 44 -5.64 -19.95 24.68
C ALA A 44 -5.87 -18.65 23.90
N VAL A 45 -6.09 -17.54 24.62
CA VAL A 45 -6.37 -16.21 24.05
C VAL A 45 -5.14 -15.58 23.37
N GLN A 46 -3.93 -16.01 23.73
CA GLN A 46 -2.67 -15.47 23.22
C GLN A 46 -1.72 -16.58 22.74
N PRO A 47 -0.93 -16.34 21.68
CA PRO A 47 0.01 -17.32 21.14
C PRO A 47 1.12 -17.60 22.16
N SER A 48 1.38 -18.88 22.44
CA SER A 48 2.41 -19.30 23.40
C SER A 48 3.84 -19.11 22.87
N SER A 49 3.98 -18.79 21.58
CA SER A 49 5.25 -18.52 20.93
C SER A 49 5.15 -17.50 19.80
N PHE A 50 6.22 -16.75 19.59
CA PHE A 50 6.36 -15.81 18.48
C PHE A 50 7.83 -15.70 18.08
N THR A 51 8.09 -15.27 16.86
CA THR A 51 9.43 -15.06 16.31
C THR A 51 9.60 -13.61 15.90
N ILE A 52 10.67 -13.00 16.39
CA ILE A 52 11.11 -11.67 15.96
C ILE A 52 12.26 -11.83 14.98
N ARG A 53 12.09 -11.34 13.76
CA ARG A 53 13.14 -11.19 12.75
C ARG A 53 13.74 -9.79 12.86
N ILE A 54 15.05 -9.72 13.09
CA ILE A 54 15.82 -8.47 13.08
C ILE A 54 16.94 -8.56 12.04
N ASN A 55 17.34 -7.43 11.47
CA ASN A 55 18.52 -7.36 10.60
C ASN A 55 19.70 -6.76 11.37
N VAL A 56 20.80 -7.50 11.49
CA VAL A 56 22.06 -7.00 12.06
C VAL A 56 23.04 -6.76 10.91
N GLY A 57 23.16 -5.49 10.50
CA GLY A 57 23.78 -5.14 9.22
C GLY A 57 22.86 -5.54 8.07
N GLU A 58 23.35 -6.38 7.15
CA GLU A 58 22.56 -6.95 6.03
C GLU A 58 22.09 -8.39 6.30
N GLU A 59 22.36 -8.94 7.49
CA GLU A 59 22.03 -10.33 7.82
C GLU A 59 20.76 -10.44 8.68
N PRO A 60 19.77 -11.23 8.25
CA PRO A 60 18.59 -11.49 9.05
C PRO A 60 18.88 -12.51 10.16
N VAL A 61 18.35 -12.24 11.35
CA VAL A 61 18.42 -13.09 12.53
C VAL A 61 17.01 -13.27 13.08
N ASN A 62 16.60 -14.52 13.29
CA ASN A 62 15.31 -14.87 13.85
C ASN A 62 15.46 -15.25 15.32
N ILE A 63 14.67 -14.63 16.19
CA ILE A 63 14.65 -14.88 17.62
C ILE A 63 13.27 -15.44 17.96
N GLU A 64 13.19 -16.75 18.20
CA GLU A 64 11.97 -17.44 18.64
C GLU A 64 11.86 -17.35 20.16
N PHE A 65 10.73 -16.83 20.64
CA PHE A 65 10.35 -16.76 22.05
C PHE A 65 9.23 -17.75 22.33
N ARG A 66 9.33 -18.47 23.45
CA ARG A 66 8.20 -19.22 24.04
C ARG A 66 7.96 -18.75 25.45
N MET A 67 6.72 -18.39 25.74
CA MET A 67 6.31 -17.74 26.98
C MET A 67 5.61 -18.75 27.89
N PRO A 68 6.21 -19.14 29.02
CA PRO A 68 5.48 -19.88 30.05
C PRO A 68 4.31 -19.05 30.60
N LYS A 69 3.29 -19.70 31.17
CA LYS A 69 2.12 -19.01 31.75
C LYS A 69 2.48 -18.11 32.94
N ASP A 70 3.58 -18.41 33.61
CA ASP A 70 4.06 -17.76 34.82
C ASP A 70 5.23 -16.77 34.57
N TYR A 71 5.55 -16.50 33.31
CA TYR A 71 6.39 -15.38 32.91
C TYR A 71 5.57 -14.07 32.99
N PRO A 72 6.14 -12.93 33.41
CA PRO A 72 7.55 -12.69 33.73
C PRO A 72 7.94 -12.85 35.20
N TYR A 73 6.98 -13.10 36.09
CA TYR A 73 7.21 -12.93 37.53
C TYR A 73 7.69 -14.19 38.27
N LYS A 74 7.61 -15.38 37.66
CA LYS A 74 8.12 -16.64 38.25
C LYS A 74 9.14 -17.35 37.37
N SER A 75 8.99 -17.26 36.05
CA SER A 75 9.85 -17.97 35.09
C SER A 75 10.33 -17.05 33.96
N TYR A 76 11.37 -17.50 33.25
CA TYR A 76 11.96 -16.83 32.10
C TYR A 76 11.41 -17.37 30.79
N PRO A 77 11.43 -16.58 29.70
CA PRO A 77 11.02 -17.06 28.40
C PRO A 77 12.09 -18.01 27.84
N ALA A 78 11.66 -19.04 27.12
CA ALA A 78 12.59 -19.85 26.35
C ALA A 78 12.91 -19.12 25.04
N VAL A 79 14.21 -18.92 24.78
CA VAL A 79 14.69 -18.18 23.61
C VAL A 79 15.51 -19.11 22.72
N LEU A 80 15.26 -19.06 21.41
CA LEU A 80 16.04 -19.74 20.40
C LEU A 80 16.39 -18.78 19.25
N ILE A 81 17.68 -18.57 19.02
CA ILE A 81 18.21 -17.67 18.00
C ILE A 81 18.69 -18.50 16.81
N ARG A 82 18.26 -18.10 15.61
CA ARG A 82 18.71 -18.67 14.34
C ARG A 82 19.24 -17.58 13.43
N GLY A 83 20.43 -17.77 12.88
CA GLY A 83 21.11 -16.79 12.04
C GLY A 83 21.32 -17.28 10.61
N CYS A 84 22.07 -16.51 9.83
CA CYS A 84 22.50 -16.89 8.49
C CYS A 84 23.65 -17.92 8.52
N GLU A 85 24.03 -18.41 7.34
CA GLU A 85 25.15 -19.35 7.20
C GLU A 85 26.47 -18.76 7.74
N GLY A 86 27.18 -19.52 8.60
CA GLY A 86 28.42 -19.07 9.26
C GLY A 86 28.23 -18.42 10.64
N PHE A 87 26.99 -18.30 11.12
CA PHE A 87 26.66 -17.89 12.48
C PHE A 87 26.68 -19.07 13.45
N ASN A 88 27.38 -18.92 14.59
CA ASN A 88 27.45 -19.97 15.60
C ASN A 88 26.24 -19.94 16.55
N GLU A 89 25.13 -20.50 16.07
CA GLU A 89 23.86 -20.58 16.80
C GLU A 89 24.01 -21.25 18.17
N ASN A 90 24.73 -22.37 18.24
CA ASN A 90 24.87 -23.15 19.48
C ASN A 90 25.52 -22.33 20.59
N ARG A 91 26.60 -21.61 20.27
CA ARG A 91 27.30 -20.78 21.25
C ARG A 91 26.43 -19.63 21.73
N MET A 92 25.80 -18.89 20.81
CA MET A 92 24.95 -17.76 21.19
C MET A 92 23.72 -18.18 22.00
N ASN A 93 23.09 -19.30 21.64
CA ASN A 93 21.94 -19.84 22.39
C ASN A 93 22.31 -20.33 23.80
N ASN A 94 23.54 -20.79 24.02
CA ASN A 94 24.01 -21.11 25.36
C ASN A 94 24.29 -19.84 26.17
N ASP A 95 25.04 -18.91 25.59
CA ASP A 95 25.43 -17.66 26.25
C ASP A 95 24.20 -16.80 26.61
N ILE A 96 23.17 -16.76 25.76
CA ILE A 96 21.94 -16.01 26.05
C ILE A 96 21.11 -16.66 27.15
N ARG A 97 21.08 -17.99 27.23
CA ARG A 97 20.35 -18.71 28.28
C ARG A 97 20.96 -18.43 29.65
N ASP A 98 22.29 -18.43 29.72
CA ASP A 98 23.03 -18.09 30.95
C ASP A 98 22.84 -16.62 31.32
N TRP A 99 22.79 -15.72 30.34
CA TRP A 99 22.55 -14.29 30.56
C TRP A 99 21.11 -13.99 31.02
N ILE A 100 20.10 -14.64 30.43
CA ILE A 100 18.68 -14.52 30.85
C ILE A 100 18.52 -14.93 32.32
N GLY A 101 19.17 -16.03 32.74
CA GLY A 101 19.11 -16.49 34.13
C GLY A 101 19.68 -15.52 35.17
N GLN A 102 20.43 -14.50 34.74
CA GLN A 102 21.00 -13.45 35.59
C GLN A 102 20.15 -12.16 35.61
N GLN A 103 19.12 -12.07 34.77
CA GLN A 103 18.23 -10.91 34.72
C GLN A 103 17.21 -10.93 35.87
N PRO A 104 16.62 -9.78 36.25
CA PRO A 104 15.45 -9.80 37.13
C PRO A 104 14.23 -10.42 36.43
N LEU A 105 13.30 -10.97 37.23
CA LEU A 105 12.00 -11.49 36.78
C LEU A 105 11.05 -10.35 36.39
N VAL A 106 11.23 -9.84 35.18
CA VAL A 106 10.46 -8.75 34.53
C VAL A 106 10.26 -9.08 33.05
N PRO A 107 9.43 -8.35 32.29
CA PRO A 107 9.39 -8.49 30.84
C PRO A 107 10.78 -8.30 30.20
N LEU A 108 11.28 -9.29 29.46
CA LEU A 108 12.65 -9.36 28.92
C LEU A 108 12.75 -9.41 27.39
N VAL A 109 11.64 -9.45 26.64
CA VAL A 109 11.70 -9.70 25.18
C VAL A 109 12.58 -8.67 24.50
N THR A 110 12.45 -7.39 24.89
CA THR A 110 13.24 -6.31 24.31
C THR A 110 14.72 -6.34 24.70
N GLU A 111 15.03 -6.72 25.93
CA GLU A 111 16.39 -6.84 26.44
C GLU A 111 17.12 -8.00 25.76
N VAL A 112 16.41 -9.11 25.54
CA VAL A 112 16.90 -10.24 24.74
C VAL A 112 17.24 -9.75 23.33
N THR A 113 16.32 -9.04 22.65
CA THR A 113 16.59 -8.52 21.31
C THR A 113 17.79 -7.56 21.27
N SER A 114 17.91 -6.66 22.25
CA SER A 114 19.07 -5.73 22.36
C SER A 114 20.37 -6.50 22.57
N TRP A 115 20.37 -7.48 23.46
CA TRP A 115 21.53 -8.33 23.72
C TRP A 115 21.96 -9.08 22.45
N VAL A 116 20.99 -9.56 21.65
CA VAL A 116 21.30 -10.22 20.36
C VAL A 116 22.03 -9.25 19.44
N VAL A 117 21.51 -8.04 19.23
CA VAL A 117 22.14 -7.03 18.35
C VAL A 117 23.55 -6.67 18.81
N GLU A 118 23.74 -6.45 20.11
CA GLU A 118 25.03 -6.03 20.69
C GLU A 118 26.11 -7.12 20.63
N ASN A 119 25.70 -8.39 20.70
CA ASN A 119 26.64 -9.51 20.77
C ASN A 119 26.77 -10.28 19.44
N TYR A 120 25.91 -10.00 18.45
CA TYR A 120 25.86 -10.73 17.18
C TYR A 120 27.22 -10.88 16.50
N ALA A 121 28.00 -9.80 16.42
CA ALA A 121 29.32 -9.79 15.79
C ALA A 121 30.30 -10.80 16.41
N LYS A 122 30.16 -11.14 17.70
CA LYS A 122 31.02 -12.09 18.42
C LYS A 122 30.82 -13.55 17.98
N TYR A 123 29.69 -13.83 17.32
CA TYR A 123 29.27 -15.18 16.94
C TYR A 123 29.32 -15.43 15.43
N ARG A 124 29.74 -14.43 14.64
CA ARG A 124 29.97 -14.55 13.20
C ARG A 124 31.40 -15.01 12.92
N ALA A 125 31.59 -15.92 11.97
CA ALA A 125 32.92 -16.18 11.43
C ALA A 125 33.42 -14.93 10.68
N CYS A 126 34.55 -14.36 11.12
CA CYS A 126 35.08 -13.08 10.61
C CYS A 126 35.10 -12.98 9.07
N GLN A 127 34.38 -12.00 8.53
CA GLN A 127 34.78 -11.28 7.33
C GLN A 127 34.79 -9.79 7.67
N ASP A 128 35.99 -9.26 7.88
CA ASP A 128 36.22 -7.83 8.04
C ASP A 128 35.96 -7.12 6.72
N LYS A 129 35.07 -6.12 6.71
CA LYS A 129 35.16 -4.99 5.77
C LYS A 129 34.77 -3.68 6.43
N GLU A 130 35.70 -2.75 6.26
CA GLU A 130 35.77 -1.38 6.75
C GLU A 130 34.66 -0.50 6.17
N THR A 131 34.05 0.32 7.02
CA THR A 131 33.02 1.29 6.63
C THR A 131 33.67 2.59 6.15
N SER A 132 33.55 2.90 4.87
CA SER A 132 33.90 4.21 4.29
C SER A 132 32.76 5.20 4.51
N SER A 133 33.02 6.31 5.19
CA SER A 133 32.12 7.46 5.29
C SER A 133 32.36 8.44 4.13
N CYS A 134 31.31 8.81 3.39
CA CYS A 134 31.32 10.00 2.51
C CYS A 134 30.66 11.18 3.24
N GLU A 135 31.26 12.37 3.09
CA GLU A 135 30.76 13.65 3.61
C GLU A 135 29.53 14.14 2.81
N PRO A 136 28.55 14.83 3.42
CA PRO A 136 27.43 15.38 2.67
C PRO A 136 27.75 16.78 2.14
N GLU A 137 27.51 16.96 0.84
CA GLU A 137 27.40 18.27 0.18
C GLU A 137 26.15 19.00 0.69
N CYS A 138 26.29 20.30 0.96
CA CYS A 138 25.26 21.18 1.49
C CYS A 138 24.07 21.32 0.50
N SER A 139 22.87 20.89 0.92
CA SER A 139 21.62 21.14 0.19
C SER A 139 20.62 21.84 1.10
N ASP A 140 20.01 22.94 0.65
CA ASP A 140 19.01 23.77 1.36
C ASP A 140 17.66 23.06 1.60
N LYS A 141 17.64 21.72 1.64
CA LYS A 141 16.43 20.92 1.81
C LYS A 141 16.11 20.76 3.30
N VAL A 142 14.83 20.85 3.61
CA VAL A 142 14.30 20.62 4.96
C VAL A 142 13.67 19.23 4.98
N ALA A 143 13.75 18.51 6.10
CA ALA A 143 13.08 17.23 6.30
C ALA A 143 12.32 17.20 7.63
N ARG A 144 11.41 16.24 7.75
CA ARG A 144 10.75 15.87 9.00
C ARG A 144 10.88 14.37 9.24
N TYR A 145 11.34 14.01 10.43
CA TYR A 145 11.59 12.63 10.86
C TYR A 145 10.60 12.24 11.95
N TYR A 146 10.08 11.02 11.84
CA TYR A 146 9.10 10.43 12.73
C TYR A 146 9.76 9.24 13.42
N ILE A 147 10.16 9.41 14.68
CA ILE A 147 10.95 8.42 15.42
C ILE A 147 10.09 7.81 16.52
N LEU A 148 10.06 6.49 16.59
CA LEU A 148 9.39 5.74 17.65
C LEU A 148 10.44 5.03 18.50
N SER A 149 10.34 5.15 19.82
CA SER A 149 11.17 4.42 20.76
C SER A 149 10.30 3.61 21.72
N HIS A 150 10.81 2.47 22.17
CA HIS A 150 10.12 1.63 23.15
C HIS A 150 9.70 2.43 24.38
N HIS A 151 10.57 3.31 24.89
CA HIS A 151 10.24 4.26 25.94
C HIS A 151 11.26 5.41 26.05
N LEU A 152 10.82 6.52 26.63
CA LEU A 152 11.67 7.67 26.97
C LEU A 152 11.45 8.10 28.44
N TYR A 153 11.92 7.28 29.38
CA TYR A 153 11.83 7.59 30.81
C TYR A 153 13.07 8.29 31.38
N SER A 154 14.25 8.02 30.81
CA SER A 154 15.51 8.53 31.34
C SER A 154 15.53 10.07 31.31
N PRO A 155 15.66 10.75 32.47
CA PRO A 155 15.72 12.21 32.52
C PRO A 155 16.95 12.75 31.80
N ILE A 156 18.04 11.97 31.78
CA ILE A 156 19.27 12.30 31.04
C ILE A 156 19.00 12.32 29.54
N LYS A 157 18.38 11.25 28.99
CA LYS A 157 18.05 11.20 27.56
C LYS A 157 17.08 12.30 27.16
N ARG A 158 16.08 12.58 28.00
CA ARG A 158 15.11 13.66 27.80
C ARG A 158 15.80 15.02 27.69
N SER A 159 16.68 15.33 28.65
CA SER A 159 17.49 16.56 28.63
C SER A 159 18.41 16.62 27.41
N ASN A 160 19.06 15.50 27.07
CA ASN A 160 19.97 15.45 25.92
C ASN A 160 19.23 15.62 24.58
N ILE A 161 18.01 15.09 24.43
CA ILE A 161 17.19 15.29 23.21
C ILE A 161 16.88 16.77 23.02
N ILE A 162 16.43 17.45 24.07
CA ILE A 162 16.09 18.88 24.01
C ILE A 162 17.34 19.70 23.69
N GLN A 163 18.47 19.40 24.34
CA GLN A 163 19.74 20.09 24.11
C GLN A 163 20.24 19.88 22.67
N LEU A 164 20.24 18.64 22.18
CA LEU A 164 20.69 18.29 20.84
C LEU A 164 19.79 18.92 19.76
N ALA A 165 18.46 18.91 19.95
CA ALA A 165 17.54 19.58 19.03
C ALA A 165 17.81 21.09 18.95
N LYS A 166 18.13 21.72 20.10
CA LYS A 166 18.48 23.14 20.16
C LYS A 166 19.81 23.45 19.46
N GLU A 167 20.83 22.62 19.67
CA GLU A 167 22.15 22.76 19.04
C GLU A 167 22.05 22.65 17.51
N LEU A 168 21.27 21.68 17.03
CA LEU A 168 21.03 21.44 15.61
C LEU A 168 19.92 22.31 15.00
N ARG A 169 19.36 23.25 15.76
CA ARG A 169 18.25 24.15 15.36
C ARG A 169 17.05 23.41 14.76
N LEU A 170 16.73 22.25 15.32
CA LEU A 170 15.57 21.45 14.97
C LEU A 170 14.32 21.90 15.74
N PHE A 171 13.16 21.64 15.15
CA PHE A 171 11.84 21.93 15.68
C PHE A 171 11.05 20.63 15.85
N GLY A 172 10.00 20.62 16.66
CA GLY A 172 9.17 19.43 16.85
C GLY A 172 8.91 19.11 18.31
N PHE A 173 8.80 17.82 18.65
CA PHE A 173 8.56 17.43 20.02
C PHE A 173 9.04 16.03 20.37
N SER A 174 9.14 15.77 21.67
CA SER A 174 9.26 14.42 22.23
C SER A 174 8.21 14.16 23.30
N THR A 175 7.62 12.97 23.32
CA THR A 175 6.74 12.52 24.40
C THR A 175 7.49 11.55 25.33
N PRO A 176 7.67 11.86 26.62
CA PRO A 176 8.19 10.89 27.57
C PRO A 176 7.07 9.90 27.92
N GLY A 177 7.37 8.60 27.84
CA GLY A 177 6.37 7.56 27.97
C GLY A 177 6.78 6.24 27.33
N LYS A 178 5.80 5.35 27.16
CA LYS A 178 5.91 4.03 26.50
C LYS A 178 4.64 3.80 25.65
N PRO A 179 4.76 3.61 24.31
CA PRO A 179 5.93 3.97 23.50
C PRO A 179 6.13 5.49 23.47
N ALA A 180 7.36 5.93 23.26
CA ALA A 180 7.71 7.35 23.16
C ALA A 180 7.91 7.77 21.71
N VAL A 181 7.33 8.91 21.34
CA VAL A 181 7.44 9.48 19.98
C VAL A 181 8.34 10.71 20.02
N ILE A 182 9.21 10.81 19.02
CA ILE A 182 10.05 11.96 18.78
C ILE A 182 9.84 12.40 17.34
N ILE A 183 9.41 13.63 17.13
CA ILE A 183 9.29 14.25 15.81
C ILE A 183 10.26 15.40 15.75
N VAL A 184 11.11 15.41 14.72
CA VAL A 184 12.01 16.54 14.44
C VAL A 184 11.81 17.02 13.01
N GLU A 185 11.84 18.33 12.82
CA GLU A 185 11.88 18.95 11.49
C GLU A 185 12.94 20.05 11.43
N GLY A 186 13.61 20.17 10.30
CA GLY A 186 14.72 21.10 10.11
C GLY A 186 15.54 20.76 8.87
N GLU A 187 16.74 21.30 8.74
CA GLU A 187 17.64 20.98 7.63
C GLU A 187 17.91 19.47 7.57
N VAL A 188 17.96 18.90 6.36
CA VAL A 188 18.17 17.44 6.16
C VAL A 188 19.41 16.96 6.91
N ALA A 189 20.54 17.67 6.77
CA ALA A 189 21.79 17.33 7.45
C ALA A 189 21.65 17.34 8.98
N ALA A 190 20.92 18.31 9.52
CA ALA A 190 20.65 18.40 10.96
C ALA A 190 19.74 17.27 11.45
N CYS A 191 18.71 16.89 10.69
CA CYS A 191 17.85 15.74 11.00
C CYS A 191 18.64 14.42 10.97
N GLU A 192 19.52 14.24 9.98
CA GLU A 192 20.41 13.08 9.87
C GLU A 192 21.40 13.00 11.04
N GLU A 193 22.03 14.12 11.40
CA GLU A 193 22.94 14.20 12.54
C GLU A 193 22.23 13.96 13.87
N PHE A 194 21.03 14.50 14.04
CA PHE A 194 20.19 14.24 15.20
C PHE A 194 19.86 12.76 15.30
N TRP A 195 19.40 12.14 14.21
CA TRP A 195 19.08 10.72 14.19
C TRP A 195 20.29 9.85 14.48
N LYS A 196 21.45 10.14 13.87
CA LYS A 196 22.72 9.43 14.12
C LYS A 196 23.10 9.46 15.59
N ASN A 197 23.03 10.63 16.23
CA ASN A 197 23.34 10.79 17.65
C ASN A 197 22.32 10.09 18.54
N VAL A 198 21.03 10.35 18.36
CA VAL A 198 19.96 9.76 19.18
C VAL A 198 19.98 8.24 19.05
N LYS A 199 20.09 7.68 17.85
CA LYS A 199 20.16 6.22 17.61
C LYS A 199 21.34 5.56 18.33
N SER A 200 22.45 6.26 18.53
CA SER A 200 23.66 5.71 19.16
C SER A 200 23.54 5.51 20.68
N TRP A 201 22.52 6.09 21.33
CA TRP A 201 22.33 5.92 22.76
C TRP A 201 21.74 4.54 23.10
N THR A 202 21.70 4.19 24.39
CA THR A 202 21.30 2.84 24.84
C THR A 202 19.77 2.64 24.84
N TRP A 203 19.17 2.33 23.69
CA TRP A 203 17.72 2.09 23.59
C TRP A 203 17.38 0.60 23.66
N LYS A 204 16.27 0.25 24.33
CA LYS A 204 15.68 -1.08 24.20
C LYS A 204 15.35 -1.39 22.73
N ARG A 205 14.71 -0.43 22.05
CA ARG A 205 14.61 -0.33 20.58
C ARG A 205 14.15 1.08 20.20
N ILE A 206 14.66 1.55 19.06
CA ILE A 206 14.31 2.84 18.47
C ILE A 206 14.30 2.69 16.94
N SER A 207 13.31 3.26 16.28
CA SER A 207 13.14 3.18 14.83
C SER A 207 12.76 4.53 14.25
N LEU A 208 13.30 4.85 13.08
CA LEU A 208 12.82 5.92 12.23
C LEU A 208 11.67 5.34 11.39
N ARG A 209 10.44 5.67 11.77
CA ARG A 209 9.21 5.16 11.14
C ARG A 209 8.93 5.79 9.79
N HIS A 210 9.19 7.08 9.68
CA HIS A 210 8.98 7.82 8.45
C HIS A 210 9.94 9.01 8.39
N SER A 211 10.26 9.42 7.17
CA SER A 211 10.97 10.66 6.89
C SER A 211 10.40 11.27 5.63
N GLU A 212 10.13 12.57 5.65
CA GLU A 212 9.66 13.32 4.48
C GLU A 212 10.60 14.50 4.21
N VAL A 213 10.82 14.80 2.93
CA VAL A 213 11.56 16.00 2.49
C VAL A 213 10.52 17.07 2.18
N LEU A 214 10.64 18.21 2.84
CA LEU A 214 9.75 19.35 2.69
C LEU A 214 10.20 20.24 1.53
N SER A 215 9.23 20.76 0.77
CA SER A 215 9.44 21.63 -0.39
C SER A 215 9.93 23.02 -0.01
N SER A 216 9.48 23.55 1.13
CA SER A 216 9.90 24.85 1.67
C SER A 216 10.06 24.81 3.18
N ILE A 217 10.87 25.73 3.71
CA ILE A 217 11.00 26.00 5.14
C ILE A 217 9.68 26.45 5.81
N ASP A 218 8.73 26.94 4.99
CA ASP A 218 7.39 27.35 5.40
C ASP A 218 6.44 26.16 5.64
N ASP A 219 6.80 24.95 5.18
CA ASP A 219 5.99 23.73 5.38
C ASP A 219 6.18 23.11 6.78
N ARG A 220 7.03 23.73 7.61
CA ARG A 220 7.23 23.38 9.02
C ARG A 220 5.94 23.60 9.80
N ARG A 221 5.62 22.68 10.71
CA ARG A 221 4.41 22.73 11.53
C ARG A 221 4.70 23.04 12.99
N PHE A 222 5.97 23.06 13.38
CA PHE A 222 6.46 23.31 14.72
C PHE A 222 7.40 24.51 14.71
N THR A 223 7.24 25.37 15.71
CA THR A 223 8.00 26.62 15.83
C THR A 223 9.17 26.53 16.81
N VAL A 224 9.13 25.58 17.74
CA VAL A 224 10.17 25.28 18.73
C VAL A 224 10.16 23.78 19.01
N PHE A 225 11.32 23.20 19.31
CA PHE A 225 11.38 21.85 19.87
C PHE A 225 11.00 21.84 21.35
N SER A 226 10.01 21.04 21.74
CA SER A 226 9.57 20.96 23.14
C SER A 226 9.24 19.53 23.58
N GLU A 227 9.50 19.23 24.85
CA GLU A 227 9.00 17.99 25.44
C GLU A 227 7.56 18.18 25.91
N ILE A 228 6.69 17.26 25.51
CA ILE A 228 5.26 17.34 25.83
C ILE A 228 4.96 16.34 26.95
N PRO A 229 4.60 16.80 28.16
CA PRO A 229 4.36 15.91 29.28
C PRO A 229 3.13 15.01 29.05
N PRO A 230 3.11 13.80 29.63
CA PRO A 230 1.94 12.93 29.56
C PRO A 230 0.73 13.58 30.22
N ASN A 231 -0.42 13.53 29.55
CA ASN A 231 -1.68 14.01 30.11
C ASN A 231 -2.13 13.07 31.25
N PRO A 232 -2.40 13.58 32.47
CA PRO A 232 -2.83 12.73 33.59
C PRO A 232 -4.17 12.01 33.39
N SER A 233 -4.98 12.41 32.40
CA SER A 233 -6.31 11.83 32.15
C SER A 233 -6.49 11.18 30.76
N GLY A 234 -5.43 10.99 29.98
CA GLY A 234 -5.52 10.49 28.59
C GLY A 234 -4.40 9.51 28.23
N SER A 235 -4.67 8.60 27.29
CA SER A 235 -3.65 7.64 26.84
C SER A 235 -2.48 8.35 26.15
N PRO A 236 -1.22 7.87 26.32
CA PRO A 236 -0.04 8.46 25.66
C PRO A 236 -0.19 8.59 24.14
N VAL A 237 -0.82 7.58 23.51
CA VAL A 237 -1.12 7.51 22.08
C VAL A 237 -2.15 8.57 21.68
N GLY A 238 -3.22 8.75 22.46
CA GLY A 238 -4.23 9.77 22.21
C GLY A 238 -3.68 11.20 22.25
N ASN A 239 -2.68 11.45 23.11
CA ASN A 239 -2.00 12.75 23.15
C ASN A 239 -1.23 13.02 21.86
N VAL A 240 -0.48 12.02 21.34
CA VAL A 240 0.24 12.15 20.07
C VAL A 240 -0.72 12.38 18.90
N LYS A 241 -1.86 11.67 18.86
CA LYS A 241 -2.89 11.88 17.83
C LYS A 241 -3.38 13.33 17.80
N ARG A 242 -3.67 13.90 18.98
CA ARG A 242 -4.12 15.29 19.10
C ARG A 242 -3.06 16.28 18.61
N LEU A 243 -1.79 16.07 18.98
CA LEU A 243 -0.68 16.92 18.54
C LEU A 243 -0.49 16.92 17.03
N LEU A 244 -0.65 15.75 16.39
CA LEU A 244 -0.59 15.64 14.94
C LEU A 244 -1.79 16.33 14.26
N ILE A 245 -3.00 16.21 14.81
CA ILE A 245 -4.18 16.94 14.32
C ILE A 245 -3.96 18.46 14.42
N ASP A 246 -3.47 18.95 15.55
CA ASP A 246 -3.20 20.38 15.76
C ASP A 246 -2.13 20.90 14.78
N ALA A 247 -1.16 20.04 14.43
CA ALA A 247 -0.13 20.32 13.43
C ALA A 247 -0.59 20.10 11.97
N LYS A 248 -1.83 19.63 11.74
CA LYS A 248 -2.38 19.12 10.47
C LYS A 248 -1.46 18.10 9.77
N LEU A 249 -1.14 17.04 10.50
CA LEU A 249 -0.35 15.86 10.14
C LEU A 249 -1.06 14.57 10.58
N GLU A 250 -2.40 14.60 10.66
CA GLU A 250 -3.22 13.49 11.14
C GLU A 250 -3.08 12.22 10.29
N ASP A 251 -2.79 12.37 9.00
CA ASP A 251 -2.50 11.27 8.06
C ASP A 251 -1.21 10.53 8.42
N LYS A 252 -0.29 11.19 9.14
CA LYS A 252 1.00 10.63 9.58
C LYS A 252 0.89 9.84 10.87
N PHE A 253 -0.24 9.91 11.57
CA PHE A 253 -0.47 9.15 12.80
C PHE A 253 -0.38 7.64 12.55
N SER A 254 -0.97 7.17 11.46
CA SER A 254 -0.87 5.76 11.06
C SER A 254 0.57 5.38 10.71
N LEU A 255 1.38 6.26 10.10
CA LEU A 255 2.78 5.95 9.82
C LEU A 255 3.64 5.76 11.09
N LEU A 256 3.23 6.36 12.21
CA LEU A 256 3.92 6.24 13.50
C LEU A 256 3.56 4.97 14.27
N TYR A 257 2.31 4.52 14.18
CA TYR A 257 1.74 3.49 15.05
C TYR A 257 1.17 2.27 14.33
N ASP A 258 0.81 2.41 13.06
CA ASP A 258 0.34 1.34 12.19
C ASP A 258 1.47 0.89 11.26
N ASN A 259 1.80 -0.39 11.37
CA ASN A 259 2.17 -1.17 10.20
C ASN A 259 0.99 -1.12 9.23
N GLN A 260 1.21 -1.08 7.92
CA GLN A 260 0.13 -1.04 6.93
C GLN A 260 -0.84 -2.22 7.10
N VAL A 261 -1.88 -2.04 7.91
CA VAL A 261 -3.07 -2.86 7.98
C VAL A 261 -4.22 -1.88 7.91
N GLU A 262 -4.87 -1.80 6.75
CA GLU A 262 -6.22 -1.26 6.68
C GLU A 262 -7.09 -2.13 7.61
N MET A 263 -7.24 -1.72 8.87
CA MET A 263 -8.15 -2.38 9.78
C MET A 263 -9.57 -2.27 9.20
N VAL A 264 -10.11 -3.41 8.74
CA VAL A 264 -11.51 -3.58 8.41
C VAL A 264 -12.33 -3.26 9.66
N THR A 265 -12.81 -2.03 9.74
CA THR A 265 -13.49 -1.54 10.93
C THR A 265 -14.97 -1.87 10.79
N LEU A 266 -15.43 -2.92 11.46
CA LEU A 266 -16.84 -3.31 11.44
C LEU A 266 -17.74 -2.18 11.98
N PRO A 267 -18.92 -1.92 11.38
CA PRO A 267 -19.88 -0.97 11.92
C PRO A 267 -20.23 -1.22 13.39
N GLU A 268 -20.23 -0.19 14.24
CA GLU A 268 -20.63 -0.25 15.67
C GLU A 268 -22.06 -0.75 15.92
N ARG A 269 -22.87 -0.92 14.86
CA ARG A 269 -24.30 -1.28 14.91
C ARG A 269 -24.63 -2.60 14.21
N LEU A 270 -23.67 -3.50 13.99
CA LEU A 270 -24.02 -4.84 13.52
C LEU A 270 -24.74 -5.61 14.64
N PRO A 271 -25.96 -6.13 14.39
CA PRO A 271 -26.62 -6.98 15.38
C PRO A 271 -25.75 -8.20 15.67
N ALA A 272 -25.75 -8.66 16.92
CA ALA A 272 -24.98 -9.80 17.40
C ALA A 272 -25.10 -11.05 16.49
N THR A 273 -26.22 -11.24 15.80
CA THR A 273 -26.49 -12.38 14.91
C THR A 273 -26.07 -12.20 13.44
N ALA A 274 -25.42 -11.09 13.08
CA ALA A 274 -25.07 -10.79 11.69
C ALA A 274 -23.97 -11.73 11.16
N ALA A 275 -24.15 -12.23 9.94
CA ALA A 275 -23.13 -12.95 9.21
C ALA A 275 -22.22 -11.95 8.45
N VAL A 276 -20.92 -12.06 8.65
CA VAL A 276 -19.90 -11.15 8.11
C VAL A 276 -18.95 -11.91 7.17
N LEU A 277 -18.65 -11.34 6.01
CA LEU A 277 -17.63 -11.83 5.09
C LEU A 277 -16.53 -10.78 4.94
N ILE A 278 -15.28 -11.21 4.99
CA ILE A 278 -14.11 -10.37 4.69
C ILE A 278 -13.45 -10.94 3.44
N LEU A 279 -13.38 -10.11 2.40
CA LEU A 279 -12.72 -10.41 1.13
C LEU A 279 -11.43 -9.61 1.04
N SER A 280 -10.29 -10.26 0.86
CA SER A 280 -9.00 -9.57 0.75
C SER A 280 -8.24 -9.98 -0.50
N GLU A 281 -7.59 -9.02 -1.16
CA GLU A 281 -6.63 -9.29 -2.23
C GLU A 281 -5.34 -9.97 -1.74
N ASN A 282 -4.92 -9.70 -0.50
CA ASN A 282 -3.66 -10.22 0.02
C ASN A 282 -3.80 -11.66 0.53
N ASP A 283 -2.80 -12.51 0.25
CA ASP A 283 -2.72 -13.90 0.74
C ASP A 283 -2.46 -14.00 2.26
N SER A 284 -2.05 -12.90 2.88
CA SER A 284 -1.93 -12.78 4.33
C SER A 284 -3.32 -12.63 4.94
N LEU A 285 -3.91 -13.75 5.37
CA LEU A 285 -5.10 -13.75 6.21
C LEU A 285 -4.89 -12.77 7.38
N PRO A 286 -5.76 -11.77 7.60
CA PRO A 286 -5.71 -10.99 8.82
C PRO A 286 -5.81 -12.00 9.96
N SER A 287 -4.75 -12.09 10.76
CA SER A 287 -4.78 -12.93 11.94
C SER A 287 -6.02 -12.52 12.73
N ASN A 288 -6.80 -13.51 13.17
CA ASN A 288 -8.17 -13.38 13.65
C ASN A 288 -8.32 -12.55 14.97
N GLY A 289 -7.36 -11.68 15.29
CA GLY A 289 -7.23 -10.90 16.51
C GLY A 289 -7.90 -9.51 16.49
N GLY A 290 -8.56 -9.12 15.39
CA GLY A 290 -9.23 -7.81 15.26
C GLY A 290 -10.74 -7.81 15.44
N LEU A 291 -11.40 -8.97 15.54
CA LEU A 291 -12.83 -9.01 15.86
C LEU A 291 -13.02 -9.14 17.36
N SER A 292 -13.39 -8.03 18.00
CA SER A 292 -14.03 -8.06 19.31
C SER A 292 -15.20 -9.05 19.25
N ARG A 293 -15.01 -10.25 19.82
CA ARG A 293 -16.03 -11.29 19.95
C ARG A 293 -17.06 -10.83 20.99
N SER A 294 -17.89 -9.86 20.62
CA SER A 294 -19.14 -9.59 21.30
C SER A 294 -20.25 -10.34 20.56
N HIS A 295 -20.49 -11.57 21.03
CA HIS A 295 -21.76 -12.30 20.92
C HIS A 295 -22.23 -12.72 19.50
N SER A 296 -22.04 -14.01 19.16
CA SER A 296 -22.88 -14.85 18.28
C SER A 296 -23.15 -14.49 16.79
N GLY A 297 -22.16 -14.05 16.02
CA GLY A 297 -22.23 -13.93 14.54
C GLY A 297 -21.23 -14.85 13.82
N THR A 298 -21.54 -15.30 12.59
CA THR A 298 -20.60 -16.08 11.75
C THR A 298 -19.71 -15.13 10.96
N VAL A 299 -18.40 -15.36 10.95
CA VAL A 299 -17.43 -14.52 10.25
C VAL A 299 -16.54 -15.39 9.39
N ASP A 300 -16.60 -15.18 8.08
CA ASP A 300 -15.77 -15.90 7.12
C ASP A 300 -14.78 -14.94 6.46
N ILE A 301 -13.56 -15.41 6.22
CA ILE A 301 -12.49 -14.65 5.57
C ILE A 301 -12.09 -15.43 4.32
N VAL A 302 -12.11 -14.78 3.16
CA VAL A 302 -11.76 -15.37 1.87
C VAL A 302 -10.74 -14.47 1.18
N VAL A 303 -9.59 -15.04 0.88
CA VAL A 303 -8.53 -14.39 0.11
C VAL A 303 -8.80 -14.53 -1.39
N PHE A 304 -8.23 -13.64 -2.19
CA PHE A 304 -8.47 -13.58 -3.63
C PHE A 304 -8.15 -14.89 -4.36
N ALA A 305 -7.14 -15.63 -3.92
CA ALA A 305 -6.79 -16.94 -4.47
C ALA A 305 -7.89 -18.02 -4.27
N ASP A 306 -8.75 -17.85 -3.26
CA ASP A 306 -9.76 -18.83 -2.86
C ASP A 306 -11.20 -18.43 -3.22
N ILE A 307 -11.39 -17.34 -3.98
CA ILE A 307 -12.72 -16.82 -4.32
C ILE A 307 -13.59 -17.83 -5.11
N GLU A 308 -12.95 -18.75 -5.84
CA GLU A 308 -13.65 -19.80 -6.60
C GLU A 308 -14.21 -20.90 -5.71
N LYS A 309 -13.69 -21.06 -4.49
CA LYS A 309 -14.18 -22.03 -3.50
C LYS A 309 -15.43 -21.52 -2.77
N MET A 310 -15.88 -20.29 -3.07
CA MET A 310 -17.00 -19.64 -2.42
C MET A 310 -18.34 -20.09 -3.01
N ASP A 311 -19.11 -20.83 -2.23
CA ASP A 311 -20.39 -21.44 -2.63
C ASP A 311 -21.61 -20.80 -1.95
N LYS A 312 -21.43 -20.04 -0.87
CA LYS A 312 -22.53 -19.39 -0.15
C LYS A 312 -23.12 -18.22 -0.94
N ILE A 313 -24.45 -18.24 -1.11
CA ILE A 313 -25.25 -17.25 -1.83
C ILE A 313 -26.26 -16.67 -0.84
N ASP A 314 -26.48 -15.35 -0.88
CA ASP A 314 -27.46 -14.64 -0.03
C ASP A 314 -27.38 -15.02 1.47
N PHE A 315 -26.16 -15.11 1.99
CA PHE A 315 -25.89 -15.56 3.37
C PHE A 315 -25.45 -14.42 4.29
N TYR A 316 -24.66 -13.47 3.79
CA TYR A 316 -24.02 -12.45 4.63
C TYR A 316 -24.84 -11.17 4.72
N ASP A 317 -24.88 -10.62 5.93
CA ASP A 317 -25.53 -9.34 6.23
C ASP A 317 -24.54 -8.17 6.02
N PHE A 318 -23.23 -8.43 6.13
CA PHE A 318 -22.18 -7.45 5.88
C PHE A 318 -20.98 -8.06 5.16
N VAL A 319 -20.43 -7.32 4.18
CA VAL A 319 -19.20 -7.73 3.49
C VAL A 319 -18.19 -6.59 3.48
N SER A 320 -16.97 -6.89 3.89
CA SER A 320 -15.84 -6.00 3.70
C SER A 320 -14.97 -6.48 2.54
N ILE A 321 -14.53 -5.55 1.70
CA ILE A 321 -13.61 -5.81 0.59
C ILE A 321 -12.36 -4.98 0.80
N SER A 322 -11.19 -5.62 0.80
CA SER A 322 -9.88 -4.98 0.72
C SER A 322 -9.24 -5.33 -0.62
N ALA A 323 -8.90 -4.32 -1.42
CA ALA A 323 -8.29 -4.49 -2.74
C ALA A 323 -7.26 -3.38 -3.03
N GLN A 324 -6.12 -3.77 -3.59
CA GLN A 324 -5.05 -2.91 -4.09
C GLN A 324 -5.18 -2.69 -5.61
N THR A 325 -5.63 -3.71 -6.36
CA THR A 325 -5.78 -3.63 -7.82
C THR A 325 -7.22 -3.51 -8.29
N GLU A 326 -7.39 -2.82 -9.41
CA GLU A 326 -8.69 -2.66 -10.07
C GLU A 326 -9.31 -3.98 -10.55
N ALA A 327 -8.48 -4.98 -10.87
CA ALA A 327 -8.90 -6.29 -11.34
C ALA A 327 -9.45 -7.12 -10.18
N ALA A 328 -8.74 -7.15 -9.05
CA ALA A 328 -9.20 -7.83 -7.84
C ALA A 328 -10.49 -7.20 -7.32
N LEU A 329 -10.56 -5.87 -7.25
CA LEU A 329 -11.76 -5.16 -6.82
C LEU A 329 -13.01 -5.58 -7.62
N LYS A 330 -12.88 -5.73 -8.95
CA LYS A 330 -13.99 -6.16 -9.81
C LYS A 330 -14.49 -7.56 -9.45
N ALA A 331 -13.57 -8.51 -9.30
CA ALA A 331 -13.91 -9.91 -8.99
C ALA A 331 -14.45 -10.05 -7.55
N LEU A 332 -13.85 -9.36 -6.58
CA LEU A 332 -14.34 -9.36 -5.20
C LEU A 332 -15.74 -8.73 -5.06
N CYS A 333 -16.02 -7.62 -5.75
CA CYS A 333 -17.35 -7.02 -5.75
C CYS A 333 -18.42 -7.97 -6.34
N ALA A 334 -18.08 -8.76 -7.36
CA ALA A 334 -19.00 -9.74 -7.94
C ALA A 334 -19.33 -10.88 -6.96
N VAL A 335 -18.31 -11.40 -6.26
CA VAL A 335 -18.48 -12.42 -5.22
C VAL A 335 -19.28 -11.87 -4.05
N ALA A 336 -18.96 -10.65 -3.59
CA ALA A 336 -19.71 -9.97 -2.53
C ALA A 336 -21.19 -9.84 -2.87
N TYR A 337 -21.52 -9.41 -4.10
CA TYR A 337 -22.91 -9.24 -4.51
C TYR A 337 -23.69 -10.57 -4.50
N LYS A 338 -23.05 -11.68 -4.91
CA LYS A 338 -23.65 -13.02 -4.87
C LYS A 338 -23.82 -13.54 -3.44
N ALA A 339 -22.83 -13.31 -2.57
CA ALA A 339 -22.81 -13.83 -1.21
C ALA A 339 -23.72 -13.05 -0.24
N MET A 340 -24.04 -11.79 -0.54
CA MET A 340 -24.81 -10.90 0.35
C MET A 340 -26.31 -11.11 0.28
N LYS A 341 -27.01 -11.02 1.42
CA LYS A 341 -28.47 -10.90 1.47
C LYS A 341 -28.94 -9.54 0.94
N ILE A 342 -30.21 -9.50 0.50
CA ILE A 342 -30.92 -8.25 0.22
C ILE A 342 -30.92 -7.37 1.48
N GLY A 343 -30.61 -6.08 1.32
CA GLY A 343 -30.45 -5.13 2.42
C GLY A 343 -29.09 -5.21 3.13
N GLY A 344 -28.23 -6.17 2.76
CA GLY A 344 -26.88 -6.28 3.29
C GLY A 344 -25.99 -5.10 2.88
N THR A 345 -25.02 -4.77 3.72
CA THR A 345 -24.10 -3.62 3.51
C THR A 345 -22.72 -4.09 3.07
N VAL A 346 -22.16 -3.45 2.04
CA VAL A 346 -20.78 -3.66 1.58
C VAL A 346 -19.93 -2.45 1.92
N ALA A 347 -18.72 -2.67 2.42
CA ALA A 347 -17.72 -1.64 2.68
C ALA A 347 -16.43 -1.98 1.94
N VAL A 348 -15.93 -1.04 1.14
CA VAL A 348 -14.72 -1.23 0.33
C VAL A 348 -13.57 -0.38 0.84
N TYR A 349 -12.43 -1.02 1.07
CA TYR A 349 -11.15 -0.46 1.47
C TYR A 349 -10.17 -0.69 0.32
N ALA A 350 -9.72 0.40 -0.30
CA ALA A 350 -8.81 0.35 -1.44
C ALA A 350 -8.08 1.68 -1.55
N SER A 351 -7.14 1.92 -0.63
CA SER A 351 -6.37 3.18 -0.56
C SER A 351 -5.58 3.50 -1.84
N GLU A 352 -5.19 2.49 -2.61
CA GLU A 352 -4.44 2.69 -3.87
C GLU A 352 -5.33 3.05 -5.07
N ILE A 353 -6.67 3.00 -4.94
CA ILE A 353 -7.63 3.25 -6.03
C ILE A 353 -8.45 4.51 -5.71
N SER A 354 -8.63 5.39 -6.71
CA SER A 354 -9.44 6.59 -6.49
C SER A 354 -10.90 6.28 -6.11
N SER A 355 -11.45 7.02 -5.15
CA SER A 355 -12.83 6.84 -4.65
C SER A 355 -13.90 6.87 -5.76
N ASN A 356 -13.70 7.68 -6.81
CA ASN A 356 -14.57 7.74 -7.97
C ASN A 356 -14.60 6.43 -8.77
N VAL A 357 -13.44 5.79 -8.94
CA VAL A 357 -13.34 4.49 -9.62
C VAL A 357 -13.97 3.39 -8.77
N ILE A 358 -13.72 3.40 -7.46
CA ILE A 358 -14.33 2.45 -6.51
C ILE A 358 -15.86 2.58 -6.56
N ALA A 359 -16.40 3.81 -6.45
CA ALA A 359 -17.84 4.05 -6.47
C ALA A 359 -18.49 3.63 -7.79
N ARG A 360 -17.79 3.81 -8.92
CA ARG A 360 -18.27 3.32 -10.22
C ARG A 360 -18.29 1.80 -10.27
N LYS A 361 -17.26 1.10 -9.77
CA LYS A 361 -17.21 -0.37 -9.78
C LYS A 361 -18.23 -0.99 -8.83
N VAL A 362 -18.37 -0.44 -7.63
CA VAL A 362 -19.39 -0.88 -6.66
C VAL A 362 -20.80 -0.75 -7.26
N ARG A 363 -21.10 0.39 -7.91
CA ARG A 363 -22.37 0.57 -8.64
C ARG A 363 -22.52 -0.38 -9.82
N ALA A 364 -21.47 -0.59 -10.61
CA ALA A 364 -21.50 -1.52 -11.75
C ALA A 364 -21.71 -2.98 -11.33
N SER A 365 -21.34 -3.33 -10.09
CA SER A 365 -21.62 -4.64 -9.49
C SER A 365 -23.04 -4.78 -8.93
N GLY A 366 -23.87 -3.73 -8.99
CA GLY A 366 -25.30 -3.76 -8.62
C GLY A 366 -25.62 -3.19 -7.23
N PHE A 367 -24.65 -2.62 -6.52
CA PHE A 367 -24.89 -1.99 -5.22
C PHE A 367 -25.38 -0.54 -5.36
N VAL A 368 -26.25 -0.11 -4.44
CA VAL A 368 -26.68 1.28 -4.33
C VAL A 368 -25.76 1.99 -3.34
N THR A 369 -25.07 3.03 -3.79
CA THR A 369 -24.19 3.89 -2.98
C THR A 369 -24.95 5.15 -2.56
N GLN A 370 -24.84 5.59 -1.30
CA GLN A 370 -25.42 6.86 -0.85
C GLN A 370 -24.37 7.99 -0.99
N GLU A 371 -24.74 9.12 -1.61
CA GLU A 371 -23.80 10.22 -1.90
C GLU A 371 -23.46 11.09 -0.67
N ASP A 372 -24.22 11.00 0.44
CA ASP A 372 -24.10 11.92 1.60
C ASP A 372 -23.91 11.25 2.98
N THR A 373 -23.41 10.01 3.05
CA THR A 373 -23.01 9.47 4.35
C THR A 373 -21.53 9.72 4.56
N SER A 374 -21.22 10.64 5.49
CA SER A 374 -19.89 10.79 6.07
C SER A 374 -19.21 9.44 6.21
N VAL A 375 -17.98 9.35 5.71
CA VAL A 375 -17.11 8.17 5.77
C VAL A 375 -17.10 7.64 7.21
N LYS A 376 -17.92 6.63 7.48
CA LYS A 376 -17.90 5.89 8.74
C LYS A 376 -16.86 4.80 8.58
N ASN A 377 -15.96 4.67 9.56
CA ASN A 377 -15.12 3.50 9.74
C ASN A 377 -14.06 3.25 8.64
N GLY A 378 -13.51 4.30 8.02
CA GLY A 378 -12.33 4.23 7.14
C GLY A 378 -12.54 3.61 5.75
N ALA A 379 -13.77 3.22 5.39
CA ALA A 379 -14.08 2.67 4.07
C ALA A 379 -14.09 3.77 2.99
N ALA A 380 -13.49 3.49 1.83
CA ALA A 380 -13.46 4.41 0.69
C ALA A 380 -14.86 4.61 0.07
N VAL A 381 -15.67 3.54 0.02
CA VAL A 381 -17.06 3.57 -0.45
C VAL A 381 -17.88 2.51 0.30
N THR A 382 -19.10 2.87 0.68
CA THR A 382 -20.10 1.93 1.21
C THR A 382 -21.31 1.82 0.28
N GLY A 383 -21.90 0.63 0.18
CA GLY A 383 -23.11 0.40 -0.60
C GLY A 383 -24.04 -0.62 0.05
N THR A 384 -25.28 -0.68 -0.42
CA THR A 384 -26.28 -1.65 0.03
C THR A 384 -26.75 -2.50 -1.14
N LYS A 385 -26.94 -3.81 -0.93
CA LYS A 385 -27.58 -4.68 -1.92
C LYS A 385 -29.09 -4.38 -1.94
N PRO A 386 -29.65 -3.80 -3.01
CA PRO A 386 -31.07 -3.44 -3.05
C PRO A 386 -31.96 -4.69 -3.10
N SER A 387 -33.22 -4.55 -2.67
CA SER A 387 -34.25 -5.53 -3.00
C SER A 387 -34.72 -5.24 -4.42
N PHE A 388 -34.42 -6.12 -5.36
CA PHE A 388 -35.03 -6.07 -6.69
C PHE A 388 -36.08 -7.18 -6.78
N ASP A 389 -37.21 -6.99 -6.12
CA ASP A 389 -38.43 -7.63 -6.60
C ASP A 389 -38.71 -7.00 -7.96
N GLY A 390 -38.86 -7.82 -9.00
CA GLY A 390 -38.96 -7.41 -10.40
C GLY A 390 -40.22 -6.62 -10.77
N GLU A 391 -40.69 -5.73 -9.89
CA GLU A 391 -41.65 -4.69 -10.23
C GLU A 391 -40.87 -3.45 -10.66
N SER A 392 -41.00 -3.10 -11.94
CA SER A 392 -40.61 -1.79 -12.45
C SER A 392 -41.28 -0.71 -11.60
N VAL A 393 -40.51 -0.01 -10.77
CA VAL A 393 -41.01 1.13 -9.99
C VAL A 393 -41.27 2.27 -10.98
N PRO A 394 -42.52 2.73 -11.18
CA PRO A 394 -42.76 3.92 -11.96
C PRO A 394 -42.15 5.12 -11.21
N LEU A 395 -41.25 5.84 -11.89
CA LEU A 395 -40.72 7.09 -11.37
C LEU A 395 -41.89 8.07 -11.18
N ASN A 396 -42.19 8.41 -9.92
CA ASN A 396 -43.15 9.46 -9.60
C ASN A 396 -42.47 10.82 -9.81
N ILE A 397 -42.36 11.19 -11.08
CA ILE A 397 -42.01 12.55 -11.49
C ILE A 397 -43.18 13.42 -11.01
N PRO A 398 -42.98 14.38 -10.09
CA PRO A 398 -44.07 15.22 -9.61
C PRO A 398 -44.67 15.93 -10.81
N THR A 399 -45.95 15.69 -11.06
CA THR A 399 -46.73 16.34 -12.11
C THR A 399 -46.54 17.84 -11.98
N ALA A 400 -45.78 18.42 -12.90
CA ALA A 400 -45.60 19.86 -12.98
C ALA A 400 -46.97 20.53 -13.04
N LYS A 401 -47.12 21.65 -12.33
CA LYS A 401 -48.27 22.56 -12.48
C LYS A 401 -48.53 22.76 -13.97
N LYS A 402 -49.76 22.50 -14.42
CA LYS A 402 -50.25 22.96 -15.72
C LYS A 402 -50.07 24.47 -15.81
N ILE A 403 -49.06 24.90 -16.56
CA ILE A 403 -49.04 26.20 -17.20
C ILE A 403 -49.52 25.92 -18.62
N SER A 404 -50.72 26.40 -18.95
CA SER A 404 -51.19 26.42 -20.33
C SER A 404 -50.47 27.56 -21.06
N ALA A 405 -49.56 27.21 -21.95
CA ALA A 405 -49.13 28.06 -23.05
C ALA A 405 -49.06 27.16 -24.27
N ASP A 406 -49.58 27.65 -25.38
CA ASP A 406 -49.75 26.96 -26.65
C ASP A 406 -48.48 26.23 -27.13
N ASP A 407 -48.69 25.11 -27.81
CA ASP A 407 -47.70 24.16 -28.32
C ASP A 407 -46.99 24.68 -29.59
N ASP A 408 -46.54 25.94 -29.54
CA ASP A 408 -45.91 26.65 -30.68
C ASP A 408 -44.44 27.09 -30.40
N ASP A 409 -43.83 26.69 -29.27
CA ASP A 409 -42.45 27.08 -28.90
C ASP A 409 -41.50 25.90 -28.57
N ILE A 410 -41.72 24.70 -29.14
CA ILE A 410 -40.66 23.69 -29.23
C ILE A 410 -39.98 23.87 -30.57
N MET A 411 -38.81 24.52 -30.59
CA MET A 411 -37.99 24.59 -31.80
C MET A 411 -37.53 23.17 -32.17
N ASP A 412 -37.87 22.73 -33.38
CA ASP A 412 -37.40 21.47 -33.96
C ASP A 412 -35.86 21.53 -34.10
N GLU A 413 -35.18 20.51 -33.59
CA GLU A 413 -33.71 20.40 -33.59
C GLU A 413 -33.12 20.37 -35.02
N ASN A 414 -33.95 20.11 -36.04
CA ASN A 414 -33.53 20.20 -37.46
C ASN A 414 -33.59 21.63 -38.03
N ASP A 415 -34.37 22.55 -37.44
CA ASP A 415 -34.42 23.97 -37.85
C ASP A 415 -33.25 24.77 -37.26
N LEU A 416 -32.50 24.16 -36.33
CA LEU A 416 -31.30 24.73 -35.69
C LEU A 416 -30.00 24.43 -36.46
N LEU A 417 -30.06 23.58 -37.49
CA LEU A 417 -28.92 23.20 -38.33
C LEU A 417 -28.98 23.97 -39.65
N GLU A 418 -27.92 24.70 -39.99
CA GLU A 418 -27.81 25.37 -41.28
C GLU A 418 -27.55 24.32 -42.38
N PRO A 419 -27.99 24.52 -43.64
CA PRO A 419 -27.85 23.54 -44.71
C PRO A 419 -26.38 23.18 -45.02
N GLU A 420 -25.40 23.96 -44.54
CA GLU A 420 -23.98 23.67 -44.61
C GLU A 420 -23.55 22.54 -43.66
N ASP A 421 -24.22 22.36 -42.50
CA ASP A 421 -23.85 21.36 -41.47
C ASP A 421 -24.21 19.92 -41.85
N PHE A 422 -25.11 19.75 -42.82
CA PHE A 422 -25.46 18.42 -43.37
C PHE A 422 -24.43 17.90 -44.38
N VAL A 423 -23.45 18.72 -44.77
CA VAL A 423 -22.38 18.31 -45.69
C VAL A 423 -21.31 17.57 -44.90
N LYS A 424 -21.21 16.25 -45.10
CA LYS A 424 -20.12 15.45 -44.55
C LYS A 424 -18.77 16.01 -45.05
N PRO A 425 -17.84 16.41 -44.16
CA PRO A 425 -16.55 16.92 -44.59
C PRO A 425 -15.83 15.87 -45.43
N ALA A 426 -15.28 16.27 -46.56
CA ALA A 426 -14.56 15.37 -47.45
C ALA A 426 -13.20 15.04 -46.82
N GLY A 427 -12.58 13.92 -47.21
CA GLY A 427 -11.30 13.47 -46.64
C GLY A 427 -10.14 14.46 -46.74
N ASP A 428 -10.24 15.50 -47.57
CA ASP A 428 -9.28 16.59 -47.65
C ASP A 428 -9.50 17.67 -46.57
N ASP A 429 -10.71 17.83 -46.01
CA ASP A 429 -11.02 18.77 -44.91
C ASP A 429 -10.50 18.28 -43.55
N LEU A 430 -10.26 16.96 -43.43
CA LEU A 430 -9.72 16.32 -42.23
C LEU A 430 -8.18 16.30 -42.18
N LYS A 431 -7.50 16.90 -43.18
CA LYS A 431 -6.04 17.07 -43.14
C LYS A 431 -5.67 18.20 -42.21
N VAL A 432 -5.27 17.85 -41.00
CA VAL A 432 -4.67 18.77 -40.04
C VAL A 432 -3.38 19.36 -40.62
N ASN A 433 -3.39 20.65 -40.95
CA ASN A 433 -2.20 21.35 -41.45
C ASN A 433 -1.19 21.57 -40.31
N CYS A 434 -0.28 20.62 -40.12
CA CYS A 434 0.95 20.88 -39.35
C CYS A 434 1.88 21.78 -40.19
N GLY A 435 1.73 23.10 -40.01
CA GLY A 435 2.65 24.15 -40.49
C GLY A 435 2.52 24.50 -41.98
N GLU A 436 2.55 25.80 -42.27
CA GLU A 436 2.61 26.35 -43.63
C GLU A 436 3.88 25.91 -44.35
N ALA A 437 3.73 25.43 -45.59
CA ALA A 437 4.85 25.16 -46.49
C ALA A 437 5.30 26.46 -47.13
N THR A 438 6.57 26.82 -46.97
CA THR A 438 7.22 27.81 -47.83
C THR A 438 7.47 27.18 -49.21
N GLU A 439 7.13 27.92 -50.27
CA GLU A 439 7.09 27.44 -51.66
C GLU A 439 8.39 26.71 -52.08
N GLY A 440 8.23 25.49 -52.59
CA GLY A 440 9.28 24.77 -53.33
C GLY A 440 9.96 23.58 -52.64
N LYS A 441 9.62 23.22 -51.39
CA LYS A 441 10.16 22.01 -50.74
C LYS A 441 9.06 21.07 -50.22
N LYS A 442 9.14 19.79 -50.59
CA LYS A 442 8.25 18.71 -50.09
C LYS A 442 8.34 18.63 -48.55
N LYS A 443 7.18 18.53 -47.88
CA LYS A 443 7.07 18.36 -46.42
C LYS A 443 7.71 17.02 -46.03
N ARG A 444 8.51 17.01 -44.96
CA ARG A 444 9.15 15.80 -44.41
C ARG A 444 8.43 15.32 -43.16
N ALA A 445 8.34 14.01 -42.94
CA ALA A 445 7.86 13.46 -41.68
C ALA A 445 8.74 13.91 -40.50
N CYS A 446 8.11 14.25 -39.36
CA CYS A 446 8.81 14.57 -38.13
C CYS A 446 9.44 13.32 -37.50
N LYS A 447 10.39 13.52 -36.57
CA LYS A 447 11.27 12.46 -36.04
C LYS A 447 10.54 11.31 -35.31
N ASN A 448 9.28 11.51 -34.91
CA ASN A 448 8.37 10.50 -34.34
C ASN A 448 6.93 10.69 -34.88
N CYS A 449 6.74 10.77 -36.21
CA CYS A 449 5.38 10.93 -36.80
C CYS A 449 4.54 9.66 -36.59
N THR A 450 3.44 9.82 -35.87
CA THR A 450 2.32 8.86 -35.73
C THR A 450 1.18 9.13 -36.72
N CYS A 451 1.41 10.08 -37.62
CA CYS A 451 0.44 10.74 -38.49
C CYS A 451 0.27 10.09 -39.88
N GLY A 452 0.92 8.96 -40.14
CA GLY A 452 0.88 8.24 -41.41
C GLY A 452 1.67 8.88 -42.57
N LEU A 453 2.25 10.07 -42.37
CA LEU A 453 3.03 10.77 -43.41
C LEU A 453 4.36 10.06 -43.72
N ALA A 454 4.93 9.38 -42.72
CA ALA A 454 6.15 8.60 -42.88
C ALA A 454 5.94 7.42 -43.84
N GLU A 455 4.81 6.73 -43.72
CA GLU A 455 4.47 5.58 -44.56
C GLU A 455 4.21 6.00 -46.02
N GLN A 456 3.60 7.17 -46.24
CA GLN A 456 3.38 7.72 -47.58
C GLN A 456 4.68 8.16 -48.26
N GLU A 457 5.62 8.80 -47.52
CA GLU A 457 6.93 9.17 -48.09
C GLU A 457 7.78 7.94 -48.47
N GLU A 458 7.64 6.81 -47.75
CA GLU A 458 8.33 5.56 -48.10
C GLU A 458 7.69 4.84 -49.29
N ALA A 459 6.35 4.81 -49.38
CA ALA A 459 5.64 4.24 -50.51
C ALA A 459 5.92 4.99 -51.83
N GLU A 460 5.98 6.33 -51.80
CA GLU A 460 6.37 7.12 -52.99
C GLU A 460 7.82 6.87 -53.42
N LYS A 461 8.74 6.62 -52.48
CA LYS A 461 10.14 6.27 -52.79
C LYS A 461 10.28 4.90 -53.45
N LEU A 462 9.37 3.96 -53.18
CA LEU A 462 9.33 2.65 -53.84
C LEU A 462 8.68 2.70 -55.23
N ALA A 463 7.76 3.65 -55.46
CA ALA A 463 7.00 3.74 -56.70
C ALA A 463 7.72 4.47 -57.86
N GLN A 464 8.81 5.19 -57.59
CA GLN A 464 9.58 5.85 -58.66
C GLN A 464 10.72 4.96 -59.19
N PRO A 465 10.77 4.66 -60.50
CA PRO A 465 11.89 3.94 -61.09
C PRO A 465 13.16 4.79 -61.01
N ARG A 466 14.17 4.31 -60.28
CA ARG A 466 15.51 4.92 -60.29
C ARG A 466 16.10 4.77 -61.70
N SER A 467 16.03 5.84 -62.49
CA SER A 467 16.40 5.89 -63.91
C SER A 467 17.90 5.81 -64.21
N LYS A 468 18.73 5.41 -63.25
CA LYS A 468 20.19 5.29 -63.44
C LYS A 468 20.69 4.04 -62.73
N GLY A 469 20.82 2.95 -63.49
CA GLY A 469 21.74 1.85 -63.13
C GLY A 469 21.18 0.43 -63.04
N CYS A 470 20.42 -0.08 -64.02
CA CYS A 470 20.58 -1.47 -64.53
C CYS A 470 19.72 -1.66 -65.79
N GLY A 471 20.33 -1.92 -66.95
CA GLY A 471 19.60 -2.03 -68.23
C GLY A 471 18.90 -3.37 -68.47
N ASN A 472 19.26 -4.43 -67.73
CA ASN A 472 18.86 -5.81 -68.04
C ASN A 472 18.10 -6.53 -66.90
N CYS A 473 17.69 -5.83 -65.84
CA CYS A 473 16.99 -6.42 -64.69
C CYS A 473 15.64 -7.08 -65.05
N ALA A 474 15.06 -6.75 -66.21
CA ALA A 474 13.82 -7.33 -66.74
C ALA A 474 13.94 -8.81 -67.16
N LEU A 475 15.16 -9.32 -67.41
CA LEU A 475 15.40 -10.66 -67.97
C LEU A 475 15.40 -11.80 -66.93
N GLY A 476 15.15 -11.49 -65.66
CA GLY A 476 15.08 -12.47 -64.57
C GLY A 476 16.29 -12.45 -63.63
N ASP A 477 16.25 -13.29 -62.60
CA ASP A 477 17.19 -13.27 -61.47
C ASP A 477 18.64 -13.56 -61.83
N ALA A 478 18.90 -14.23 -62.95
CA ALA A 478 20.26 -14.45 -63.46
C ALA A 478 20.97 -13.13 -63.85
N PHE A 479 20.22 -12.04 -64.08
CA PHE A 479 20.75 -10.73 -64.48
C PHE A 479 20.48 -9.64 -63.45
N ARG A 480 20.02 -10.02 -62.25
CA ARG A 480 19.70 -9.10 -61.15
C ARG A 480 20.79 -9.17 -60.09
N CYS A 481 21.19 -8.00 -59.59
CA CYS A 481 22.14 -7.89 -58.47
C CYS A 481 21.52 -8.49 -57.19
N SER A 482 22.34 -8.91 -56.23
CA SER A 482 21.87 -9.45 -54.95
C SER A 482 20.99 -8.49 -54.12
N THR A 483 21.10 -7.18 -54.37
CA THR A 483 20.28 -6.12 -53.76
C THR A 483 19.12 -5.66 -54.64
N CYS A 484 18.77 -6.40 -55.70
CA CYS A 484 17.68 -6.03 -56.60
C CYS A 484 16.30 -6.24 -55.94
N PRO A 485 15.41 -5.23 -55.92
CA PRO A 485 14.07 -5.35 -55.31
C PRO A 485 13.17 -6.41 -55.96
N TYR A 486 13.49 -6.83 -57.20
CA TYR A 486 12.71 -7.79 -57.97
C TYR A 486 13.25 -9.22 -57.88
N LEU A 487 14.23 -9.49 -57.02
CA LEU A 487 14.83 -10.82 -56.87
C LEU A 487 13.77 -11.84 -56.43
N GLY A 488 13.61 -12.94 -57.17
CA GLY A 488 12.62 -13.99 -56.93
C GLY A 488 11.32 -13.86 -57.74
N MET A 489 11.15 -12.77 -58.51
CA MET A 489 10.00 -12.60 -59.39
C MET A 489 10.29 -13.08 -60.81
N PRO A 490 9.30 -13.62 -61.56
CA PRO A 490 9.52 -14.02 -62.94
C PRO A 490 9.98 -12.86 -63.84
N PRO A 491 10.64 -13.13 -64.98
CA PRO A 491 11.02 -12.09 -65.96
C PRO A 491 9.78 -11.32 -66.42
N PHE A 492 9.89 -9.99 -66.57
CA PHE A 492 8.79 -9.12 -66.96
C PHE A 492 9.26 -8.06 -67.97
N LYS A 493 8.37 -7.63 -68.88
CA LYS A 493 8.64 -6.51 -69.78
C LYS A 493 8.24 -5.19 -69.11
N PRO A 494 9.10 -4.16 -69.07
CA PRO A 494 8.75 -2.87 -68.46
C PRO A 494 7.52 -2.26 -69.17
N GLY A 495 6.40 -2.14 -68.45
CA GLY A 495 5.15 -1.55 -68.96
C GLY A 495 3.98 -2.52 -69.14
N GLU A 496 4.15 -3.82 -68.92
CA GLU A 496 3.05 -4.79 -68.98
C GLU A 496 2.42 -4.98 -67.58
N LYS A 497 1.09 -4.82 -67.46
CA LYS A 497 0.37 -5.12 -66.21
C LYS A 497 0.26 -6.65 -66.07
N VAL A 498 0.95 -7.21 -65.10
CA VAL A 498 0.92 -8.64 -64.75
C VAL A 498 -0.50 -9.03 -64.34
N LYS A 499 -1.20 -9.82 -65.16
CA LYS A 499 -2.44 -10.49 -64.78
C LYS A 499 -2.09 -11.85 -64.20
N LEU A 500 -2.19 -12.00 -62.88
CA LEU A 500 -2.09 -13.31 -62.23
C LEU A 500 -3.42 -14.03 -62.46
N ASN A 501 -3.41 -15.10 -63.26
CA ASN A 501 -4.53 -16.03 -63.28
C ASN A 501 -4.52 -16.76 -61.94
N THR A 502 -5.58 -16.61 -61.16
CA THR A 502 -5.87 -17.45 -59.99
C THR A 502 -5.86 -18.91 -60.43
N VAL A 503 -4.86 -19.65 -59.97
CA VAL A 503 -4.88 -21.10 -59.91
C VAL A 503 -5.47 -21.44 -58.55
N ASP A 504 -6.73 -21.89 -58.57
CA ASP A 504 -7.31 -22.69 -57.49
C ASP A 504 -6.49 -23.99 -57.40
N ASP A 505 -5.78 -24.17 -56.29
CA ASP A 505 -5.37 -25.48 -55.81
C ASP A 505 -5.28 -25.45 -54.27
N PHE A 506 -6.12 -26.29 -53.66
CA PHE A 506 -6.32 -26.64 -52.25
C PHE A 506 -7.43 -25.93 -51.46
#